data_AF-A0A6I3S196-F1
#
_entry.id   AF-A0A6I3S196-F1
#
_cell.length_a   1.000
_cell.length_b   1.000
_cell.length_c   1.000
_cell.angle_alpha   90.00
_cell.angle_beta   90.00
_cell.angle_gamma   90.00
#
_symmetry.space_group_name_H-M   'P 1'
#
loop_
_entity.id
_entity.type
_entity.pdbx_description
1 polymer ?
#
loop_
_entity_poly.entity_id
_entity_poly.type
_entity_poly.pdbx_seq_one_letter_code
_entity_poly.pdbx_strand_id
1 'polypeptide(L)'
;MKLTRENSTVTATFIPRFSLNKDYSLEIEDVRNYDDLCKKVRDCYEEYDPDYETYLWIGSDGHGINGAPYHIRDILAEHDLIDSKLSGLLFALRFA
;
A
#
# COMPACT_ATOMS: atom_id res chain seq x y z
N MET A 1 0.49 7.69 -5.23
CA MET A 1 1.66 6.97 -4.71
C MET A 1 2.87 7.80 -5.08
N LYS A 2 3.80 7.96 -4.14
CA LYS A 2 5.11 8.58 -4.38
C LYS A 2 6.15 7.50 -4.15
N LEU A 3 7.09 7.37 -5.07
CA LEU A 3 8.24 6.47 -4.92
C LEU A 3 9.44 7.28 -4.47
N THR A 4 10.12 6.80 -3.45
CA THR A 4 11.41 7.33 -3.00
C THR A 4 12.41 6.19 -2.88
N ARG A 5 13.69 6.49 -3.11
CA ARG A 5 14.77 5.52 -2.94
C ARG A 5 15.81 6.10 -1.98
N GLU A 6 16.16 5.31 -0.99
CA GLU A 6 17.27 5.57 -0.09
C GLU A 6 18.09 4.29 0.04
N ASN A 7 19.37 4.34 -0.31
CA ASN A 7 20.25 3.16 -0.36
C ASN A 7 19.67 2.02 -1.24
N SER A 8 19.45 0.84 -0.65
CA SER A 8 18.79 -0.32 -1.27
C SER A 8 17.30 -0.42 -0.98
N THR A 9 16.70 0.54 -0.26
CA THR A 9 15.27 0.56 0.05
C THR A 9 14.53 1.45 -0.95
N VAL A 10 13.43 0.91 -1.46
CA VAL A 10 12.44 1.64 -2.26
C VAL A 10 11.18 1.77 -1.42
N THR A 11 10.78 2.98 -1.11
CA THR A 11 9.55 3.26 -0.36
C THR A 11 8.47 3.73 -1.32
N ALA A 12 7.33 3.06 -1.28
CA ALA A 12 6.10 3.46 -1.93
C ALA A 12 5.16 4.08 -0.89
N THR A 13 5.16 5.41 -0.82
CA THR A 13 4.26 6.14 0.07
C THR A 13 2.92 6.35 -0.62
N PHE A 14 1.84 5.91 0.03
CA PHE A 14 0.48 6.21 -0.37
C PHE A 14 -0.01 7.41 0.43
N ILE A 15 -0.41 8.45 -0.30
CA ILE A 15 -1.07 9.59 0.31
C ILE A 15 -2.57 9.23 0.32
N PRO A 16 -3.17 9.01 1.50
CA PRO A 16 -4.60 8.68 1.63
C PRO A 16 -5.46 9.88 1.21
N ARG A 17 -6.71 9.61 0.83
CA ARG A 17 -7.70 10.66 0.53
C ARG A 17 -8.24 11.39 1.76
N PHE A 18 -8.00 10.85 2.95
CA PHE A 18 -8.37 11.47 4.23
C PHE A 18 -7.15 11.66 5.13
N SER A 19 -7.21 12.64 6.02
CA SER A 19 -6.15 12.91 6.98
C SER A 19 -6.03 11.76 7.98
N LEU A 20 -5.01 10.95 7.82
CA LEU A 20 -4.64 9.93 8.79
C LEU A 20 -3.70 10.52 9.85
N ASN A 21 -3.82 10.03 11.08
CA ASN A 21 -2.84 10.30 12.13
C ASN A 21 -1.60 9.38 12.02
N LYS A 22 -1.56 8.54 10.98
CA LYS A 22 -0.48 7.60 10.66
C LYS A 22 -0.29 7.57 9.14
N ASP A 23 0.93 7.79 8.68
CA ASP A 23 1.25 7.67 7.25
C ASP A 23 1.10 6.22 6.78
N TYR A 24 0.60 6.03 5.56
CA TYR A 24 0.54 4.73 4.89
C TYR A 24 1.76 4.58 3.96
N SER A 25 2.81 3.94 4.45
CA SER A 25 3.98 3.56 3.63
C SER A 25 4.01 2.06 3.41
N LEU A 26 4.21 1.66 2.15
CA LEU A 26 4.68 0.33 1.80
C LEU A 26 6.18 0.42 1.52
N GLU A 27 6.97 -0.41 2.16
CA GLU A 27 8.42 -0.40 2.03
C GLU A 27 8.92 -1.68 1.38
N ILE A 28 9.70 -1.52 0.30
CA ILE A 28 10.36 -2.60 -0.41
C ILE A 28 11.85 -2.48 -0.11
N GLU A 29 12.34 -3.31 0.79
CA GLU A 29 13.71 -3.26 1.28
C GLU A 29 14.65 -4.21 0.51
N ASP A 30 15.97 -3.98 0.66
CA ASP A 30 17.04 -4.81 0.11
C ASP A 30 16.89 -5.10 -1.39
N VAL A 31 16.59 -4.07 -2.18
CA VAL A 31 16.49 -4.15 -3.64
C VAL A 31 17.89 -4.16 -4.25
N ARG A 32 18.25 -5.28 -4.87
CA ARG A 32 19.61 -5.52 -5.41
C ARG A 32 19.78 -5.10 -6.86
N ASN A 33 18.76 -5.36 -7.66
CA ASN A 33 18.73 -5.07 -9.10
C ASN A 33 17.28 -4.97 -9.59
N TYR A 34 17.11 -4.75 -10.88
CA TYR A 34 15.80 -4.58 -11.51
C TYR A 34 14.90 -5.82 -11.39
N ASP A 35 15.45 -7.02 -11.61
CA ASP A 35 14.68 -8.26 -11.53
C ASP A 35 14.21 -8.53 -10.10
N ASP A 36 15.06 -8.24 -9.11
CA ASP A 36 14.73 -8.34 -7.69
C ASP A 36 13.65 -7.33 -7.29
N LEU A 37 13.70 -6.10 -7.80
CA LEU A 37 12.61 -5.13 -7.64
C LEU A 37 11.29 -5.67 -8.21
N CYS A 38 11.31 -6.18 -9.45
CA CYS A 38 10.13 -6.73 -10.11
C CYS A 38 9.53 -7.92 -9.36
N LYS A 39 10.39 -8.77 -8.77
CA LYS A 39 9.95 -9.88 -7.92
C LYS A 39 9.32 -9.34 -6.63
N LYS A 40 10.01 -8.45 -5.90
CA LYS A 40 9.50 -7.93 -4.62
C LYS A 40 8.19 -7.16 -4.77
N VAL A 41 8.04 -6.33 -5.82
CA VAL A 41 6.77 -5.65 -6.10
C VAL A 41 5.65 -6.64 -6.40
N ARG A 42 5.96 -7.74 -7.10
CA ARG A 42 4.99 -8.81 -7.36
C ARG A 42 4.59 -9.53 -6.08
N ASP A 43 5.56 -9.91 -5.26
CA ASP A 43 5.32 -10.56 -3.97
C ASP A 43 4.43 -9.65 -3.09
N CYS A 44 4.76 -8.35 -3.00
CA CYS A 44 3.92 -7.38 -2.29
C CYS A 44 2.51 -7.29 -2.86
N TYR A 45 2.32 -7.30 -4.18
CA TYR A 45 1.00 -7.26 -4.81
C TYR A 45 0.20 -8.55 -4.56
N GLU A 46 0.84 -9.72 -4.67
CA GLU A 46 0.18 -11.02 -4.48
C GLU A 46 -0.19 -11.28 -3.01
N GLU A 47 0.55 -10.68 -2.07
CA GLU A 47 0.29 -10.77 -0.62
C GLU A 47 -0.62 -9.65 -0.08
N TYR A 48 -0.88 -8.59 -0.87
CA TYR A 48 -1.72 -7.48 -0.45
C TYR A 48 -3.20 -7.88 -0.47
N ASP A 49 -3.85 -7.87 0.70
CA ASP A 49 -5.27 -8.14 0.84
C ASP A 49 -5.98 -6.87 1.35
N PRO A 50 -6.77 -6.20 0.48
CA PRO A 50 -7.52 -5.01 0.89
C PRO A 50 -8.47 -5.22 2.07
N ASP A 51 -9.05 -6.40 2.22
CA ASP A 51 -9.98 -6.71 3.30
C ASP A 51 -9.22 -6.87 4.63
N TYR A 52 -8.10 -7.60 4.61
CA TYR A 52 -7.24 -7.74 5.77
C TYR A 52 -6.65 -6.40 6.21
N GLU A 53 -6.16 -5.60 5.25
CA GLU A 53 -5.64 -4.28 5.54
C GLU A 53 -6.73 -3.37 6.11
N THR A 54 -7.94 -3.40 5.56
CA THR A 54 -9.10 -2.69 6.09
C THR A 54 -9.38 -3.06 7.55
N TYR A 55 -9.34 -4.35 7.87
CA TYR A 55 -9.57 -4.85 9.23
C TYR A 55 -8.61 -4.24 10.26
N LEU A 56 -7.34 -3.98 9.90
CA LEU A 56 -6.36 -3.34 10.79
C LEU A 56 -6.74 -1.90 11.20
N TRP A 57 -7.66 -1.26 10.46
CA TRP A 57 -8.15 0.08 10.73
C TRP A 57 -9.53 0.12 11.36
N ILE A 58 -10.11 -1.05 11.71
CA ILE A 58 -11.39 -1.14 12.40
C ILE A 58 -11.14 -1.26 13.91
N GLY A 59 -11.76 -0.36 14.67
CA GLY A 59 -11.75 -0.36 16.12
C GLY A 59 -12.72 -1.38 16.72
N SER A 60 -12.61 -1.57 18.04
CA SER A 60 -13.48 -2.46 18.80
C SER A 60 -14.98 -2.10 18.73
N ASP A 61 -15.31 -0.88 18.36
CA ASP A 61 -16.68 -0.39 18.18
C ASP A 61 -17.23 -0.63 16.76
N GLY A 62 -16.42 -1.19 15.84
CA GLY A 62 -16.80 -1.45 14.45
C GLY A 62 -16.58 -0.27 13.50
N HIS A 63 -15.88 0.79 13.93
CA HIS A 63 -15.63 1.99 13.13
C HIS A 63 -14.14 2.25 12.91
N GLY A 64 -13.81 3.16 11.98
CA GLY A 64 -12.42 3.51 11.69
C GLY A 64 -11.66 4.08 12.90
N ILE A 65 -10.40 3.65 13.06
CA ILE A 65 -9.46 4.18 14.07
C ILE A 65 -8.32 4.96 13.43
N ASN A 66 -7.50 5.64 14.25
CA ASN A 66 -6.30 6.36 13.80
C ASN A 66 -6.54 7.45 12.74
N GLY A 67 -7.74 8.04 12.73
CA GLY A 67 -8.14 9.05 11.74
C GLY A 67 -8.77 8.46 10.47
N ALA A 68 -8.95 7.14 10.38
CA ALA A 68 -9.71 6.52 9.31
C ALA A 68 -11.20 6.89 9.35
N PRO A 69 -11.91 6.85 8.21
CA PRO A 69 -13.33 7.10 8.14
C PRO A 69 -14.17 6.22 9.06
N TYR A 70 -15.27 6.78 9.55
CA TYR A 70 -16.22 6.06 10.40
C TYR A 70 -16.84 4.84 9.70
N HIS A 71 -17.09 4.92 8.39
CA HIS A 71 -17.67 3.84 7.61
C HIS A 71 -16.59 2.93 7.03
N ILE A 72 -16.68 1.63 7.34
CA ILE A 72 -15.73 0.60 6.85
C ILE A 72 -15.56 0.63 5.33
N ARG A 73 -16.65 0.86 4.57
CA ARG A 73 -16.60 0.93 3.10
C ARG A 73 -15.64 2.01 2.58
N ASP A 74 -15.49 3.11 3.32
CA ASP A 74 -14.65 4.23 2.90
C ASP A 74 -13.17 3.93 3.21
N ILE A 75 -12.91 3.07 4.20
CA ILE A 75 -11.58 2.50 4.49
C ILE A 75 -11.19 1.51 3.39
N LEU A 76 -12.09 0.57 3.08
CA LEU A 76 -11.90 -0.43 2.02
C LEU A 76 -11.60 0.22 0.66
N ALA A 77 -12.34 1.28 0.32
CA ALA A 77 -12.13 2.01 -0.93
C ALA A 77 -10.71 2.61 -1.06
N GLU A 78 -10.02 2.90 0.04
CA GLU A 78 -8.61 3.31 -0.01
C GLU A 78 -7.66 2.12 -0.22
N HIS A 79 -7.93 0.99 0.42
CA HIS A 79 -7.14 -0.22 0.23
C HIS A 79 -7.30 -0.79 -1.18
N ASP A 80 -8.50 -0.77 -1.76
CA ASP A 80 -8.72 -1.07 -3.18
C ASP A 80 -7.92 -0.15 -4.11
N LEU A 81 -7.78 1.13 -3.74
CA LEU A 81 -6.98 2.07 -4.51
C LEU A 81 -5.47 1.78 -4.39
N ILE A 82 -5.01 1.29 -3.24
CA ILE A 82 -3.63 0.86 -3.04
C ILE A 82 -3.36 -0.38 -3.89
N ASP A 83 -4.23 -1.38 -3.83
CA ASP A 83 -4.14 -2.60 -4.64
C ASP A 83 -4.08 -2.28 -6.14
N SER A 84 -5.00 -1.43 -6.62
CA SER A 84 -5.01 -0.97 -8.01
C SER A 84 -3.70 -0.28 -8.43
N LYS A 85 -3.11 0.52 -7.54
CA LYS A 85 -1.83 1.19 -7.78
C LYS A 85 -0.65 0.21 -7.76
N LEU A 86 -0.66 -0.80 -6.90
CA LEU A 86 0.34 -1.87 -6.89
C LEU A 86 0.28 -2.72 -8.16
N SER A 87 -0.93 -3.08 -8.59
CA SER A 87 -1.17 -3.74 -9.88
C SER A 87 -0.64 -2.91 -11.05
N GLY A 88 -0.92 -1.59 -11.06
CA GLY A 88 -0.39 -0.67 -12.06
C GLY A 88 1.14 -0.55 -12.04
N LEU A 89 1.76 -0.53 -10.86
CA LEU A 89 3.22 -0.53 -10.71
C LEU A 89 3.84 -1.83 -11.24
N LEU A 90 3.27 -2.98 -10.88
CA LEU A 90 3.72 -4.28 -11.37
C LEU A 90 3.60 -4.37 -12.89
N PHE A 91 2.49 -3.88 -13.46
CA PHE A 91 2.30 -3.81 -14.89
C PHE A 91 3.39 -2.94 -15.54
N ALA A 92 3.63 -1.73 -15.02
CA ALA A 92 4.66 -0.84 -15.55
C ALA A 92 6.05 -1.49 -15.51
N LEU A 93 6.42 -2.17 -14.42
CA LEU A 93 7.71 -2.86 -14.29
C LEU A 93 7.85 -4.08 -15.22
N ARG A 94 6.75 -4.74 -15.59
CA ARG A 94 6.83 -5.86 -16.54
C ARG A 94 7.12 -5.42 -17.98
N PHE A 95 6.86 -4.15 -18.31
CA PHE A 95 6.94 -3.62 -19.67
C PHE A 95 7.80 -2.36 -19.80
N ALA A 96 8.61 -2.03 -18.78
CA ALA A 96 9.56 -0.91 -18.78
C ALA A 96 10.91 -1.27 -19.40
#